data_AF-A0A0D2NTP1-F1
#
_entry.id   AF-A0A0D2NTP1-F1
#
_cell.length_a   1.000
_cell.length_b   1.000
_cell.length_c   1.000
_cell.angle_alpha   90.00
_cell.angle_beta   90.00
_cell.angle_gamma   90.00
#
_symmetry.space_group_name_H-M   'P 1'
#
loop_
_entity.id
_entity.type
_entity.pdbx_description
1 polymer ?
#
loop_
_entity_poly.entity_id
_entity_poly.type
_entity_poly.pdbx_seq_one_letter_code
_entity_poly.pdbx_strand_id
1 'polypeptide(L)'
;MSQAKWILFALLTGGDYDEGGVPGCGMETAYGLARCGFGNDLVHAIRTIQSQPVLQKFLSNWRESIKRELSQGFLPHRQPAVANRISDQFPDLRVLQFYLNPLTSNPDTVQKDWLIKQPLLHNLAEFCSERFEWSDEQILKKKFKNGIWEGALLQMLFSVSIQLVSEYVT
;
A
#
# COMPACT_ATOMS: atom_id res chain seq x y z
N MET A 1 3.73 -8.38 -9.90
CA MET A 1 3.82 -7.15 -10.75
C MET A 1 4.60 -6.09 -9.98
N SER A 2 5.36 -5.23 -10.67
CA SER A 2 6.10 -4.12 -10.02
C SER A 2 5.14 -3.02 -9.55
N GLN A 3 5.59 -2.13 -8.65
CA GLN A 3 4.81 -0.98 -8.17
C GLN A 3 4.22 -0.17 -9.33
N ALA A 4 5.03 0.19 -10.33
CA ALA A 4 4.60 0.97 -11.48
C ALA A 4 3.47 0.31 -12.29
N LYS A 5 3.44 -1.03 -12.34
CA LYS A 5 2.36 -1.78 -12.99
C LYS A 5 1.06 -1.71 -12.20
N TRP A 6 1.13 -1.78 -10.87
CA TRP A 6 -0.04 -1.63 -10.00
C TRP A 6 -0.59 -0.21 -10.01
N ILE A 7 0.28 0.79 -10.09
CA ILE A 7 -0.13 2.19 -10.25
C ILE A 7 -0.91 2.37 -11.54
N LEU A 8 -0.42 1.87 -12.67
CA LEU A 8 -1.17 1.94 -13.93
C LEU A 8 -2.49 1.18 -13.84
N PHE A 9 -2.50 0.01 -13.20
CA PHE A 9 -3.73 -0.75 -12.99
C PHE A 9 -4.78 0.10 -12.24
N ALA A 10 -4.40 0.72 -11.12
CA ALA A 10 -5.30 1.56 -10.33
C ALA A 10 -5.77 2.81 -11.10
N LEU A 11 -4.90 3.43 -11.90
CA LEU A 11 -5.27 4.56 -12.77
C LEU A 11 -6.30 4.16 -13.85
N LEU A 12 -6.25 2.90 -14.31
CA LEU A 12 -7.16 2.40 -15.35
C LEU A 12 -8.50 1.91 -14.78
N THR A 13 -8.49 1.16 -13.68
CA THR A 13 -9.70 0.58 -13.09
C THR A 13 -10.41 1.50 -12.12
N GLY A 14 -9.72 2.53 -11.64
CA GLY A 14 -10.09 3.28 -10.46
C GLY A 14 -9.51 2.65 -9.18
N GLY A 15 -9.26 3.50 -8.18
CA GLY A 15 -8.78 3.16 -6.84
C GLY A 15 -9.09 4.28 -5.86
N ASP A 16 -8.53 4.21 -4.65
CA ASP A 16 -8.93 5.10 -3.53
C ASP A 16 -8.72 6.60 -3.78
N TYR A 17 -7.77 6.96 -4.66
CA TYR A 17 -7.51 8.36 -5.02
C TYR A 17 -8.31 8.87 -6.22
N ASP A 18 -8.91 7.97 -7.00
CA ASP A 18 -9.75 8.24 -8.16
C ASP A 18 -10.58 6.99 -8.48
N GLU A 19 -11.84 6.98 -8.06
CA GLU A 19 -12.74 5.83 -8.28
C GLU A 19 -13.16 5.70 -9.76
N GLY A 20 -13.02 6.76 -10.57
CA GLY A 20 -13.56 6.82 -11.92
C GLY A 20 -12.71 6.06 -12.94
N GLY A 21 -11.38 6.11 -12.79
CA GLY A 21 -10.44 5.48 -13.71
C GLY A 21 -10.75 5.79 -15.19
N VAL A 22 -10.51 4.82 -16.07
CA VAL A 22 -10.97 4.87 -17.46
C VAL A 22 -12.30 4.13 -17.58
N PRO A 23 -13.41 4.80 -17.94
CA PRO A 23 -14.73 4.16 -17.91
C PRO A 23 -14.81 2.89 -18.78
N GLY A 24 -15.22 1.79 -18.17
CA GLY A 24 -15.32 0.48 -18.82
C GLY A 24 -13.98 -0.25 -19.01
N CYS A 25 -12.87 0.26 -18.48
CA CYS A 25 -11.64 -0.52 -18.38
C CYS A 25 -11.75 -1.51 -17.22
N GLY A 26 -12.04 -2.77 -17.54
CA GLY A 26 -12.12 -3.84 -16.55
C GLY A 26 -10.75 -4.33 -16.07
N MET A 27 -10.75 -5.10 -14.98
CA MET A 27 -9.53 -5.62 -14.34
C MET A 27 -8.65 -6.42 -15.30
N GLU A 28 -9.22 -7.30 -16.13
CA GLU A 28 -8.46 -8.10 -17.10
C GLU A 28 -7.72 -7.24 -18.14
N THR A 29 -8.39 -6.20 -18.65
CA THR A 29 -7.80 -5.27 -19.63
C THR A 29 -6.71 -4.43 -18.98
N ALA A 30 -6.97 -3.88 -17.79
CA ALA A 30 -5.98 -3.11 -17.04
C ALA A 30 -4.76 -3.95 -16.67
N TYR A 31 -4.97 -5.20 -16.26
CA TYR A 31 -3.91 -6.16 -15.96
C TYR A 31 -3.06 -6.46 -17.20
N GLY A 32 -3.69 -6.69 -18.35
CA GLY A 32 -3.02 -6.87 -19.63
C GLY A 32 -2.14 -5.67 -20.00
N LEU A 33 -2.70 -4.47 -19.97
CA LEU A 33 -1.97 -3.23 -20.25
C LEU A 33 -0.79 -3.01 -19.29
N ALA A 34 -0.99 -3.28 -18.00
CA ALA A 34 0.08 -3.19 -17.02
C ALA A 34 1.20 -4.21 -17.27
N ARG A 35 0.90 -5.38 -17.87
CA ARG A 35 1.92 -6.34 -18.29
C ARG A 35 2.71 -5.90 -19.52
N CYS A 36 2.14 -5.09 -20.40
CA CYS A 36 2.80 -4.55 -21.60
C CYS A 36 3.91 -3.52 -21.30
N GLY A 37 4.11 -3.11 -20.04
CA GLY A 37 5.21 -2.24 -19.64
C GLY A 37 4.87 -0.76 -19.55
N PHE A 38 3.67 -0.35 -19.99
CA PHE A 38 3.22 1.04 -19.98
C PHE A 38 3.34 1.73 -18.62
N GLY A 39 3.14 0.99 -17.52
CA GLY A 39 3.28 1.55 -16.17
C GLY A 39 4.73 1.90 -15.84
N ASN A 40 5.68 1.06 -16.24
CA ASN A 40 7.10 1.33 -16.04
C ASN A 40 7.54 2.56 -16.86
N ASP A 41 7.11 2.65 -18.12
CA ASP A 41 7.44 3.79 -19.00
C ASP A 41 6.89 5.11 -18.42
N LEU A 42 5.64 5.09 -17.94
CA LEU A 42 5.01 6.25 -17.31
C LEU A 42 5.81 6.70 -16.07
N VAL A 43 6.10 5.79 -15.14
CA VAL A 43 6.83 6.12 -13.91
C VAL A 43 8.25 6.58 -14.22
N HIS A 44 8.92 5.96 -15.20
CA HIS A 44 10.24 6.39 -15.63
C HIS A 44 10.21 7.81 -16.17
N ALA A 45 9.30 8.12 -17.09
CA ALA A 45 9.18 9.46 -17.67
C ALA A 45 8.87 10.53 -16.62
N ILE A 46 8.00 10.24 -15.65
CA ILE A 46 7.66 11.17 -14.56
C ILE A 46 8.87 11.47 -13.67
N ARG A 47 9.78 10.50 -13.50
CA ARG A 47 11.00 10.68 -12.68
C ARG A 47 12.14 11.36 -13.44
N THR A 48 12.19 11.24 -14.76
CA THR A 48 13.34 11.71 -15.56
C THR A 48 13.06 13.00 -16.35
N ILE A 49 11.82 13.24 -16.76
CA ILE A 49 11.46 14.40 -17.58
C ILE A 49 11.04 15.57 -16.68
N GLN A 50 11.89 16.58 -16.56
CA GLN A 50 11.60 17.80 -15.81
C GLN A 50 10.82 18.86 -16.61
N SER A 51 10.97 18.84 -17.94
CA SER A 51 10.37 19.86 -18.81
C SER A 51 8.90 19.55 -19.11
N GLN A 52 8.00 20.43 -18.65
CA GLN A 52 6.54 20.27 -18.82
C GLN A 52 6.13 20.03 -20.29
N PRO A 53 6.61 20.78 -21.30
CA PRO A 53 6.24 20.53 -22.70
C PRO A 53 6.72 19.17 -23.21
N VAL A 54 7.90 18.72 -22.78
CA VAL A 54 8.45 17.41 -23.16
C VAL A 54 7.64 16.28 -22.52
N LEU A 55 7.25 16.44 -21.25
CA LEU A 55 6.40 15.48 -20.55
C LEU A 55 5.03 15.36 -21.23
N GLN A 56 4.40 16.49 -21.61
CA GLN A 56 3.12 16.47 -22.32
C GLN A 56 3.21 15.76 -23.67
N LYS A 57 4.30 15.97 -24.41
CA LYS A 57 4.56 15.23 -25.66
C LYS A 57 4.74 13.74 -25.43
N PHE A 58 5.48 13.35 -24.38
CA PHE A 58 5.61 11.94 -23.98
C PHE A 58 4.24 11.33 -23.65
N LEU A 59 3.46 11.99 -22.79
CA LEU A 59 2.15 11.49 -22.35
C LEU A 59 1.18 11.32 -23.52
N SER A 60 1.21 12.23 -24.50
CA SER A 60 0.44 12.10 -25.74
C SER A 60 0.82 10.83 -26.51
N ASN A 61 2.11 10.63 -26.78
CA ASN A 61 2.60 9.44 -27.48
C ASN A 61 2.31 8.13 -26.71
N TRP A 62 2.45 8.18 -25.37
CA TRP A 62 2.18 7.08 -24.48
C TRP A 62 0.70 6.69 -24.49
N ARG A 63 -0.22 7.66 -24.42
CA ARG A 63 -1.67 7.44 -24.58
C ARG A 63 -1.99 6.80 -25.93
N GLU A 64 -1.40 7.29 -27.02
CA GLU A 64 -1.62 6.72 -28.34
C GLU A 64 -1.11 5.28 -28.45
N SER A 65 -0.04 4.95 -27.74
CA SER A 65 0.48 3.58 -27.68
C SER A 65 -0.47 2.65 -26.92
N ILE A 66 -1.06 3.11 -25.81
CA ILE A 66 -2.10 2.38 -25.08
C ILE A 66 -3.36 2.20 -25.93
N LYS A 67 -3.85 3.27 -26.59
CA LYS A 67 -5.03 3.20 -27.47
C LYS A 67 -4.83 2.23 -28.62
N ARG A 68 -3.61 2.20 -29.20
CA ARG A 68 -3.23 1.22 -30.22
C ARG A 68 -3.24 -0.20 -29.68
N GLU A 69 -2.67 -0.44 -28.50
CA GLU A 69 -2.68 -1.77 -27.87
C GLU A 69 -4.11 -2.25 -27.58
N LEU A 70 -4.99 -1.36 -27.11
CA LEU A 70 -6.40 -1.66 -26.89
C LEU A 70 -7.16 -1.98 -28.20
N SER A 71 -6.77 -1.38 -29.32
CA SER A 71 -7.51 -1.51 -30.59
C SER A 71 -6.96 -2.62 -31.49
N GLN A 72 -5.65 -2.85 -31.47
CA GLN A 72 -4.92 -3.69 -32.44
C GLN A 72 -3.92 -4.65 -31.78
N GLY A 73 -3.67 -4.51 -30.47
CA GLY A 73 -2.61 -5.19 -29.76
C GLY A 73 -2.85 -6.67 -29.49
N PHE A 74 -1.97 -7.22 -28.66
CA PHE A 74 -1.91 -8.64 -28.30
C PHE A 74 -2.70 -8.97 -27.04
N LEU A 75 -3.50 -8.03 -26.53
CA LEU A 75 -4.47 -8.32 -25.47
C LEU A 75 -5.42 -9.44 -25.93
N PRO A 76 -5.88 -10.32 -25.01
CA PRO A 76 -6.76 -11.43 -25.37
C PRO A 76 -8.03 -11.00 -26.12
N HIS A 77 -8.52 -9.79 -25.85
CA HIS A 77 -9.66 -9.19 -26.52
C HIS A 77 -9.37 -7.71 -26.82
N ARG A 78 -9.77 -7.28 -28.02
CA ARG A 78 -9.71 -5.86 -28.42
C ARG A 78 -10.80 -5.06 -27.69
N GLN A 79 -10.46 -3.86 -27.26
CA GLN A 79 -11.30 -2.96 -26.47
C GLN A 79 -11.30 -1.53 -27.06
N PRO A 80 -11.72 -1.33 -28.32
CA PRO A 80 -11.69 -0.01 -28.98
C PRO A 80 -12.60 1.01 -28.28
N ALA A 81 -13.69 0.58 -27.64
CA ALA A 81 -14.55 1.45 -26.85
C ALA A 81 -13.81 2.06 -25.64
N VAL A 82 -12.92 1.29 -24.98
CA VAL A 82 -12.07 1.77 -23.88
C VAL A 82 -11.01 2.74 -24.43
N ALA A 83 -10.41 2.43 -25.58
CA ALA A 83 -9.44 3.31 -26.23
C ALA A 83 -10.01 4.72 -26.49
N ASN A 84 -11.26 4.80 -26.96
CA ASN A 84 -11.95 6.08 -27.22
C ASN A 84 -12.27 6.87 -25.95
N ARG A 85 -12.28 6.23 -24.77
CA ARG A 85 -12.55 6.87 -23.48
C ARG A 85 -11.28 7.37 -22.79
N ILE A 86 -10.10 7.01 -23.28
CA ILE A 86 -8.84 7.59 -22.81
C ILE A 86 -8.75 9.03 -23.33
N SER A 87 -9.00 9.98 -22.43
CA SER A 87 -8.93 11.41 -22.73
C SER A 87 -7.50 11.94 -22.71
N ASP A 88 -7.30 13.17 -23.21
CA ASP A 88 -6.00 13.85 -23.16
C ASP A 88 -5.58 14.25 -21.75
N GLN A 89 -6.54 14.24 -20.80
CA GLN A 89 -6.29 14.49 -19.38
C GLN A 89 -5.79 13.25 -18.63
N PHE A 90 -5.91 12.05 -19.22
CA PHE A 90 -5.41 10.82 -18.62
C PHE A 90 -3.88 10.69 -18.79
N PRO A 91 -3.10 10.34 -17.76
CA PRO A 91 -3.52 10.12 -16.39
C PRO A 91 -3.56 11.44 -15.59
N ASP A 92 -4.40 11.51 -14.55
CA ASP A 92 -4.31 12.61 -13.58
C ASP A 92 -2.97 12.51 -12.83
N LEU A 93 -2.08 13.46 -13.11
CA LEU A 93 -0.74 13.48 -12.53
C LEU A 93 -0.74 13.69 -11.01
N ARG A 94 -1.80 14.27 -10.45
CA ARG A 94 -1.94 14.43 -8.98
C ARG A 94 -2.24 13.09 -8.34
N VAL A 95 -3.15 12.32 -8.93
CA VAL A 95 -3.47 10.94 -8.49
C VAL A 95 -2.22 10.06 -8.57
N LEU A 96 -1.49 10.15 -9.69
CA LEU A 96 -0.22 9.46 -9.85
C LEU A 96 0.79 9.83 -8.76
N GLN A 97 0.85 11.11 -8.39
CA GLN A 97 1.75 11.61 -7.36
C GLN A 97 1.42 11.04 -5.96
N PHE A 98 0.15 10.84 -5.62
CA PHE A 98 -0.23 10.20 -4.34
C PHE A 98 0.33 8.78 -4.22
N TYR A 99 0.37 8.03 -5.32
CA TYR A 99 0.96 6.69 -5.32
C TYR A 99 2.50 6.70 -5.34
N LEU A 100 3.11 7.66 -6.05
CA LEU A 100 4.56 7.72 -6.19
C LEU A 100 5.26 8.30 -4.96
N ASN A 101 4.64 9.28 -4.32
CA ASN A 101 5.16 10.03 -3.19
C ASN A 101 4.04 10.19 -2.14
N PRO A 102 3.62 9.09 -1.50
CA PRO A 102 2.59 9.14 -0.48
C PRO A 102 3.05 10.01 0.69
N LEU A 103 2.11 10.72 1.30
CA LEU A 103 2.36 11.43 2.55
C LEU A 103 2.55 10.40 3.66
N THR A 104 3.79 10.19 4.06
CA THR A 104 4.18 9.27 5.15
C THR A 104 4.83 10.04 6.29
N SER A 105 4.95 9.40 7.45
CA SER A 105 5.77 9.92 8.55
C SER A 105 7.21 10.22 8.08
N ASN A 106 7.83 11.24 8.67
CA ASN A 106 9.21 11.58 8.35
C ASN A 106 10.14 10.45 8.86
N PRO A 107 10.93 9.80 7.99
CA PRO A 107 11.81 8.69 8.37
C PRO A 107 12.80 9.05 9.48
N ASP A 108 13.22 10.31 9.59
CA ASP A 108 14.14 10.77 10.64
C ASP A 108 13.48 10.85 12.02
N THR A 109 12.14 10.92 12.05
CA THR A 109 11.33 11.01 13.29
C THR A 109 10.70 9.69 13.70
N VAL A 110 10.72 8.68 12.82
CA VAL A 110 10.16 7.37 13.14
C VAL A 110 11.09 6.68 14.15
N GLN A 111 10.62 6.58 15.40
CA GLN A 111 11.25 5.70 16.38
C GLN A 111 11.28 4.28 15.81
N LYS A 112 12.48 3.72 15.70
CA LYS A 112 12.69 2.33 15.24
C LYS A 112 12.53 1.32 16.38
N ASP A 113 12.14 1.79 17.56
CA ASP A 113 12.01 0.99 18.79
C ASP A 113 10.70 0.20 18.85
N TRP A 114 10.37 -0.50 17.75
CA TRP A 114 9.34 -1.54 17.70
C TRP A 114 9.84 -2.83 18.36
N LEU A 115 10.38 -2.69 19.57
CA LEU A 115 10.87 -3.80 20.36
C LEU A 115 9.70 -4.50 21.07
N ILE A 116 9.83 -5.80 21.29
CA ILE A 116 8.93 -6.53 22.17
C ILE A 116 9.09 -5.96 23.58
N LYS A 117 8.05 -5.31 24.09
CA LYS A 117 8.00 -4.75 25.44
C LYS A 117 7.17 -5.66 26.33
N GLN A 118 7.56 -5.79 27.60
CA GLN A 118 6.77 -6.54 28.56
C GLN A 118 5.43 -5.84 28.80
N PRO A 119 4.33 -6.61 28.93
CA PRO A 119 3.03 -6.02 29.21
C PRO A 119 3.01 -5.52 30.66
N LEU A 120 2.46 -4.32 30.87
CA LEU A 120 2.18 -3.80 32.20
C LEU A 120 0.95 -4.51 32.78
N LEU A 121 1.16 -5.70 33.37
CA LEU A 121 0.07 -6.57 33.85
C LEU A 121 -0.84 -5.89 34.87
N HIS A 122 -0.31 -4.98 35.68
CA HIS A 122 -1.11 -4.20 36.63
C HIS A 122 -2.11 -3.28 35.92
N ASN A 123 -1.64 -2.47 34.96
CA ASN A 123 -2.50 -1.57 34.18
C ASN A 123 -3.52 -2.36 33.35
N LEU A 124 -3.14 -3.55 32.87
CA LEU A 124 -4.06 -4.43 32.17
C LEU A 124 -5.15 -4.98 33.11
N ALA A 125 -4.79 -5.33 34.35
CA ALA A 125 -5.75 -5.79 35.35
C ALA A 125 -6.73 -4.69 35.76
N GLU A 126 -6.23 -3.46 35.95
CA GLU A 126 -7.05 -2.27 36.20
C GLU A 126 -8.00 -2.00 35.03
N PHE A 127 -7.48 -1.97 33.80
CA PHE A 127 -8.29 -1.79 32.60
C PHE A 127 -9.38 -2.86 32.47
N CYS A 128 -9.06 -4.13 32.71
CA CYS A 128 -10.03 -5.22 32.65
C CYS A 128 -11.10 -5.13 33.75
N SER A 129 -10.72 -4.70 34.95
CA SER A 129 -11.67 -4.45 36.05
C SER A 129 -12.64 -3.34 35.66
N GLU A 130 -12.15 -2.22 35.12
CA GLU A 130 -12.97 -1.06 34.77
C GLU A 130 -13.81 -1.23 33.51
N ARG A 131 -13.29 -1.92 32.48
CA ARG A 131 -13.91 -1.98 31.14
C ARG A 131 -14.64 -3.27 30.85
N PHE A 132 -14.28 -4.36 31.55
CA PHE A 132 -14.92 -5.66 31.37
C PHE A 132 -15.63 -6.15 32.65
N GLU A 133 -15.69 -5.30 33.68
CA GLU A 133 -16.33 -5.62 34.97
C GLU A 133 -15.73 -6.87 35.63
N TRP A 134 -14.44 -7.14 35.37
CA TRP A 134 -13.70 -8.23 36.03
C TRP A 134 -13.19 -7.78 37.40
N SER A 135 -14.09 -7.19 38.20
CA SER A 135 -13.76 -6.61 39.50
C SER A 135 -13.60 -7.65 40.61
N ASP A 136 -14.15 -8.86 40.42
CA ASP A 136 -13.94 -9.98 41.33
C ASP A 136 -12.56 -10.63 41.10
N GLU A 137 -11.80 -10.80 42.18
CA GLU A 137 -10.42 -11.31 42.12
C GLU A 137 -10.32 -12.73 41.54
N GLN A 138 -11.31 -13.59 41.80
CA GLN A 138 -11.30 -14.97 41.28
C GLN A 138 -11.62 -14.99 39.78
N ILE A 139 -12.57 -14.16 39.35
CA ILE A 139 -12.89 -13.96 37.93
C ILE A 139 -11.65 -13.41 37.21
N LEU A 140 -11.02 -12.37 37.75
CA LEU A 140 -9.84 -11.75 37.17
C LEU A 140 -8.69 -12.74 37.02
N LYS A 141 -8.35 -13.47 38.09
CA LYS A 141 -7.31 -14.52 38.06
C LYS A 141 -7.60 -15.60 37.03
N LYS A 142 -8.84 -16.09 36.95
CA LYS A 142 -9.25 -17.10 35.97
C LYS A 142 -9.11 -16.60 34.53
N LYS A 143 -9.52 -15.35 34.27
CA LYS A 143 -9.43 -14.74 32.94
C LYS A 143 -7.98 -14.49 32.54
N PHE A 144 -7.15 -13.98 33.45
CA PHE A 144 -5.72 -13.76 33.20
C PHE A 144 -4.98 -15.07 32.94
N LYS A 145 -5.24 -16.11 33.75
CA LYS A 145 -4.64 -17.43 33.55
C LYS A 145 -4.98 -18.02 32.18
N ASN A 146 -6.23 -17.92 31.76
CA ASN A 146 -6.70 -18.58 30.53
C ASN A 146 -6.45 -17.77 29.25
N GLY A 147 -6.32 -16.45 29.34
CA GLY A 147 -6.29 -15.58 28.15
C GLY A 147 -5.04 -14.71 28.01
N ILE A 148 -4.25 -14.53 29.08
CA ILE A 148 -3.16 -13.53 29.10
C ILE A 148 -1.83 -14.18 29.45
N TRP A 149 -1.83 -15.16 30.36
CA TRP A 149 -0.62 -15.72 30.95
C TRP A 149 0.35 -16.32 29.95
N GLU A 150 -0.13 -17.11 28.98
CA GLU A 150 0.72 -17.72 27.95
C GLU A 150 1.44 -16.66 27.10
N GLY A 151 0.71 -15.63 26.65
CA GLY A 151 1.27 -14.53 25.88
C GLY A 151 2.24 -13.67 26.70
N ALA A 152 1.92 -13.40 27.96
CA ALA A 152 2.79 -12.66 28.87
C ALA A 152 4.11 -13.41 29.13
N LEU A 153 4.05 -14.72 29.36
CA LEU A 153 5.24 -15.56 29.52
C LEU A 153 6.10 -15.57 28.27
N LEU A 154 5.50 -15.73 27.09
CA LEU A 154 6.24 -15.67 25.82
C LEU A 154 6.94 -14.32 25.65
N GLN A 155 6.25 -13.20 25.89
CA GLN A 155 6.87 -11.87 25.80
C GLN A 155 7.99 -11.68 26.82
N MET A 156 7.85 -12.19 28.05
CA MET A 156 8.92 -12.16 29.05
C MET A 156 10.14 -12.96 28.58
N LEU A 157 9.94 -14.19 28.07
CA LEU A 157 11.02 -15.03 27.55
C LEU A 157 11.75 -14.37 26.36
N PHE A 158 11.00 -13.83 25.39
CA PHE A 158 11.60 -13.17 24.22
C PHE A 158 12.27 -11.83 24.57
N SER A 159 11.78 -11.12 25.58
CA SER A 159 12.40 -9.85 26.01
C SER A 159 13.84 -10.03 26.53
N VAL A 160 14.14 -11.17 27.16
CA VAL A 160 15.49 -11.51 27.64
C VAL A 160 16.42 -11.84 26.46
N SER A 161 15.93 -12.59 25.46
CA SER A 161 16.72 -12.92 24.26
C SER A 161 17.09 -11.69 23.44
N ILE A 162 16.20 -10.69 23.35
CA ILE A 162 16.46 -9.43 22.64
C ILE A 162 17.50 -8.57 23.35
N GLN A 163 17.47 -8.51 24.69
CA GLN A 163 18.47 -7.78 25.48
C GLN A 163 19.88 -8.36 25.29
N LEU A 164 20.01 -9.69 25.31
CA LEU A 164 21.30 -10.37 25.07
C LEU A 164 21.85 -10.08 23.67
N VAL A 165 21.01 -10.13 22.62
CA VAL A 165 21.46 -9.82 21.24
C VAL A 165 21.88 -8.35 21.09
N SER A 166 21.25 -7.42 21.81
CA SER A 166 21.63 -6.01 21.78
C SER A 166 23.00 -5.75 22.44
N GLU A 167 23.40 -6.53 23.45
CA GLU A 167 24.71 -6.41 24.13
C GLU A 167 25.88 -6.97 23.30
N TYR A 168 25.61 -7.84 22.32
CA TYR A 168 26.65 -8.41 21.43
C TYR A 168 26.86 -7.62 20.12
N VAL A 169 26.00 -6.64 19.82
CA VAL A 169 26.04 -5.85 18.57
C VAL A 169 26.55 -4.41 18.78
N THR A 170 26.90 -4.05 20.02
CA THR A 170 27.69 -2.85 20.37
C THR A 170 29.15 -3.21 20.59
#